data_AF-A0A654IBD5-F1
#
_entry.id   AF-A0A654IBD5-F1
#
_cell.length_a   1.000
_cell.length_b   1.000
_cell.length_c   1.000
_cell.angle_alpha   90.00
_cell.angle_beta   90.00
_cell.angle_gamma   90.00
#
_symmetry.space_group_name_H-M   'P 1'
#
loop_
_entity.id
_entity.type
_entity.pdbx_description
1 polymer ?
#
loop_
_entity_poly.entity_id
_entity_poly.type
_entity_poly.pdbx_seq_one_letter_code
_entity_poly.pdbx_strand_id
1 'polypeptide(L)' 'MQLTNEVLRSEKILNNSEFIKKAKAEKIEQEKAKYQTYKDQLQAIKQKLEDLKNN' A
#
# COMPACT_ATOMS: atom_id res chain seq x y z
N MET A 1 -11.80 2.46 6.59
CA MET A 1 -11.71 1.49 5.46
C MET A 1 -10.47 0.63 5.67
N GLN A 2 -10.61 -0.69 5.64
CA GLN A 2 -9.50 -1.61 5.93
C GLN A 2 -8.31 -1.42 4.96
N LEU A 3 -8.58 -1.18 3.67
CA LEU A 3 -7.53 -1.02 2.65
C LEU A 3 -6.65 0.24 2.86
N THR A 4 -7.25 1.39 3.17
CA THR A 4 -6.50 2.62 3.47
C THR A 4 -5.58 2.45 4.67
N ASN A 5 -6.04 1.69 5.68
CA ASN A 5 -5.23 1.39 6.86
C ASN A 5 -4.04 0.50 6.52
N GLU A 6 -4.21 -0.49 5.63
CA GLU A 6 -3.10 -1.33 5.17
C GLU A 6 -2.09 -0.53 4.32
N VAL A 7 -2.53 0.39 3.46
CA VAL A 7 -1.62 1.31 2.74
C VAL A 7 -0.76 2.10 3.72
N LEU A 8 -1.38 2.71 4.73
CA LEU A 8 -0.68 3.50 5.76
C LEU A 8 0.26 2.64 6.61
N ARG A 9 -0.11 1.39 6.87
CA ARG A 9 0.71 0.45 7.62
C ARG A 9 1.97 0.08 6.84
N SER A 10 1.83 -0.34 5.58
CA SER A 10 2.98 -0.67 4.75
C SER A 10 3.88 0.54 4.49
N GLU A 11 3.30 1.73 4.33
CA GLU A 11 4.06 2.98 4.24
C GLU A 11 4.90 3.24 5.50
N LYS A 12 4.33 3.07 6.69
CA LYS A 12 5.07 3.21 7.95
C LYS A 12 6.18 2.19 8.09
N ILE A 13 5.97 0.95 7.64
CA ILE A 13 6.99 -0.10 7.68
C ILE A 13 8.14 0.24 6.73
N LEU A 14 7.82 0.65 5.50
CA LEU A 14 8.81 0.97 4.47
C LEU A 14 9.57 2.28 4.75
N ASN A 15 8.95 3.23 5.45
CA ASN A 15 9.61 4.45 5.92
C ASN A 15 10.40 4.28 7.22
N ASN A 16 10.28 3.12 7.89
CA ASN A 16 11.06 2.85 9.09
C ASN A 16 12.48 2.42 8.72
N SER A 17 13.41 3.38 8.75
CA SER A 17 14.83 3.16 8.46
C SER A 17 15.48 2.06 9.29
N GLU A 18 15.08 1.85 10.54
CA GLU A 18 15.60 0.76 11.38
C GLU A 18 15.14 -0.60 10.87
N PHE A 19 13.89 -0.70 10.42
CA PHE A 19 13.37 -1.91 9.78
C PHE A 19 14.07 -2.18 8.46
N ILE A 20 14.19 -1.18 7.58
CA ILE A 20 14.86 -1.32 6.27
C ILE A 20 16.32 -1.76 6.42
N LYS A 21 17.04 -1.24 7.42
CA LYS A 21 18.45 -1.60 7.65
C LYS A 21 18.63 -3.03 8.20
N LYS A 22 17.68 -3.52 8.99
CA LYS A 22 17.80 -4.81 9.71
C LYS A 22 17.06 -5.96 9.03
N ALA A 23 16.06 -5.66 8.21
CA ALA A 23 15.27 -6.67 7.52
C ALA A 23 16.04 -7.30 6.35
N LYS A 24 15.75 -8.57 6.06
CA LYS A 24 16.23 -9.23 4.84
C LYS A 24 15.64 -8.54 3.61
N ALA A 25 16.43 -8.45 2.54
CA ALA A 25 16.00 -7.86 1.26
C ALA A 25 14.66 -8.43 0.77
N GLU A 26 14.50 -9.77 0.84
CA GLU A 26 13.26 -10.45 0.46
C GLU A 26 12.03 -9.94 1.23
N LYS A 27 12.14 -9.67 2.53
CA LYS A 27 11.04 -9.12 3.33
C LYS A 27 10.70 -7.69 2.93
N ILE A 28 11.71 -6.89 2.58
CA ILE A 28 11.52 -5.52 2.11
C ILE A 28 10.81 -5.52 0.76
N GLU A 29 11.20 -6.41 -0.15
CA GLU A 29 10.55 -6.57 -1.45
C GLU A 29 9.10 -7.06 -1.33
N GLN A 30 8.85 -8.04 -0.47
CA GLN A 30 7.49 -8.50 -0.16
C GLN A 30 6.62 -7.36 0.37
N GLU A 31 7.14 -6.52 1.27
CA GLU A 31 6.39 -5.39 1.81
C GLU A 31 6.15 -4.30 0.75
N LYS A 32 7.14 -4.03 -0.12
CA LYS A 32 6.96 -3.13 -1.28
C LYS A 32 5.89 -3.64 -2.24
N ALA A 33 5.88 -4.94 -2.54
CA ALA A 33 4.87 -5.56 -3.41
C ALA A 33 3.45 -5.45 -2.83
N LYS A 34 3.31 -5.69 -1.51
CA LYS A 34 2.03 -5.49 -0.81
C LYS A 34 1.59 -4.03 -0.87
N TYR A 35 2.48 -3.09 -0.58
CA TYR A 35 2.19 -1.67 -0.62
C TYR A 35 1.68 -1.23 -2.00
N GLN A 36 2.36 -1.68 -3.06
CA GLN A 36 1.94 -1.39 -4.43
C GLN A 36 0.56 -1.99 -4.73
N THR A 37 0.33 -3.25 -4.38
CA THR A 37 -0.96 -3.92 -4.58
C THR A 37 -2.10 -3.16 -3.89
N TYR A 38 -1.90 -2.72 -2.64
CA TYR A 38 -2.92 -1.97 -1.92
C TYR A 38 -3.19 -0.59 -2.54
N LYS A 39 -2.15 0.08 -3.05
CA LYS A 39 -2.30 1.34 -3.79
C LYS A 39 -3.10 1.16 -5.08
N ASP A 40 -2.79 0.12 -5.85
CA ASP A 40 -3.49 -0.17 -7.11
C ASP A 40 -4.97 -0.48 -6.86
N GLN A 41 -5.27 -1.29 -5.83
CA GLN A 41 -6.63 -1.59 -5.42
C GLN A 41 -7.38 -0.32 -4.98
N LEU A 42 -6.73 0.54 -4.19
CA LEU A 42 -7.34 1.78 -3.71
C LEU A 42 -7.63 2.73 -4.87
N GLN A 43 -6.72 2.83 -5.83
CA GLN A 43 -6.89 3.63 -7.03
C GLN A 43 -8.04 3.10 -7.89
N ALA A 44 -8.11 1.78 -8.14
CA ALA A 44 -9.19 1.18 -8.90
C ALA A 44 -10.56 1.40 -8.25
N ILE A 45 -10.65 1.31 -6.92
CA ILE A 45 -11.89 1.60 -6.18
C ILE A 45 -12.27 3.08 -6.31
N LYS A 46 -11.30 3.99 -6.18
CA LYS A 46 -11.55 5.43 -6.35
C LYS A 46 -12.07 5.76 -7.74
N GLN A 47 -11.42 5.22 -8.78
CA GLN A 47 -11.84 5.39 -10.17
C GLN A 47 -13.28 4.91 -10.37
N LYS A 48 -13.61 3.69 -9.91
CA LYS A 48 -14.98 3.17 -9.99
C LYS A 48 -16.00 4.04 -9.25
N LEU A 49 -15.63 4.59 -8.09
CA LEU A 49 -16.51 5.49 -7.34
C LEU A 49 -16.72 6.83 -8.06
N GLU A 50 -15.69 7.34 -8.74
CA GLU A 50 -15.81 8.54 -9.56
C GLU A 50 -16.66 8.28 -10.80
N ASP A 51 -16.45 7.16 -11.49
CA ASP A 51 -17.26 6.74 -12.65
C ASP A 51 -18.74 6.60 -12.29
N LEU A 52 -19.04 6.07 -11.10
CA LEU A 52 -20.42 5.94 -10.59
C LEU A 52 -21.05 7.27 -10.14
N LYS A 53 -20.24 8.28 -9.79
CA LYS A 53 -20.75 9.62 -9.44
C LYS A 53 -20.99 10.49 -10.66
N ASN A 54 -20.26 10.21 -11.75
CA ASN A 54 -20.31 10.96 -12.99
C ASN A 54 -21.26 10.35 -14.03
N ASN A 55 -21.89 9.20 -13.73
CA ASN A 55 -23.03 8.63 -14.45
C ASN A 55 -24.34 8.93 -13.71
#